data_AF-A7RQ96-F1
#
_entry.id   AF-A7RQ96-F1
#
_cell.length_a   1.000
_cell.length_b   1.000
_cell.length_c   1.000
_cell.angle_alpha   90.00
_cell.angle_beta   90.00
_cell.angle_gamma   90.00
#
_symmetry.space_group_name_H-M   'P 1'
#
loop_
_entity.id
_entity.type
_entity.pdbx_description
1 polymer ?
#
loop_
_entity_poly.entity_id
_entity_poly.type
_entity_poly.pdbx_seq_one_letter_code
_entity_poly.pdbx_strand_id
1 'polypeptide(L)'
;MAAATLGRISLDRVFSAVKRPILGRLYNAKANDVENFDELLRNSQFVKLGRPAGKRLKGRVMHVVARDKAQDVYADFGWKFHAVETHPLHKNFNVGDDVEVTLKTLEATGHFLGQSKRITLCEAEAKLTPLKKDSKVQEKTPK
;
A
#
# COMPACT_ATOMS: atom_id res chain seq x y z
N MET A 1 -21.32 -30.35 53.44
CA MET A 1 -20.63 -30.70 52.19
C MET A 1 -21.20 -29.83 51.08
N ALA A 2 -20.44 -28.83 50.62
CA ALA A 2 -20.85 -27.88 49.59
C ALA A 2 -20.27 -28.32 48.24
N ALA A 3 -21.10 -28.40 47.20
CA ALA A 3 -20.68 -28.63 45.82
C ALA A 3 -20.67 -27.27 45.09
N ALA A 4 -19.49 -26.85 44.62
CA ALA A 4 -19.30 -25.62 43.86
C ALA A 4 -19.47 -25.90 42.36
N THR A 5 -20.43 -25.22 41.74
CA THR A 5 -20.67 -25.25 40.28
C THR A 5 -19.83 -24.16 39.62
N LEU A 6 -18.82 -24.56 38.85
CA LEU A 6 -18.00 -23.64 38.03
C LEU A 6 -18.77 -23.24 36.75
N GLY A 7 -19.12 -21.96 36.65
CA GLY A 7 -19.75 -21.37 35.47
C GLY A 7 -18.78 -21.28 34.29
N ARG A 8 -19.20 -21.77 33.13
CA ARG A 8 -18.50 -21.58 31.85
C ARG A 8 -18.66 -20.11 31.42
N ILE A 9 -17.54 -19.40 31.31
CA ILE A 9 -17.50 -18.06 30.72
C ILE A 9 -17.50 -18.25 29.19
N SER A 10 -18.59 -17.84 28.53
CA SER A 10 -18.64 -17.75 27.07
C SER A 10 -17.71 -16.63 26.59
N LEU A 11 -16.90 -16.92 25.57
CA LEU A 11 -15.90 -16.04 24.97
C LEU A 11 -16.50 -14.93 24.08
N ASP A 12 -17.81 -14.78 24.01
CA ASP A 12 -18.49 -13.88 23.06
C ASP A 12 -18.50 -12.40 23.46
N ARG A 13 -17.64 -11.96 24.38
CA ARG A 13 -17.78 -10.63 25.00
C ARG A 13 -16.51 -9.78 25.04
N VAL A 14 -15.72 -9.75 23.96
CA VAL A 14 -14.55 -8.85 23.85
C VAL A 14 -14.53 -7.99 22.59
N PHE A 15 -15.41 -8.19 21.60
CA PHE A 15 -15.37 -7.40 20.36
C PHE A 15 -16.66 -6.68 19.99
N SER A 16 -17.26 -5.95 20.92
CA SER A 16 -18.35 -5.02 20.61
C SER A 16 -18.13 -3.65 21.23
N ALA A 17 -17.45 -2.76 20.50
CA ALA A 17 -17.67 -1.30 20.51
C ALA A 17 -16.51 -0.55 19.82
N VAL A 18 -16.28 -0.78 18.53
CA VAL A 18 -15.62 0.22 17.68
C VAL A 18 -16.40 0.28 16.37
N LYS A 19 -17.19 1.34 16.19
CA LYS A 19 -17.77 1.69 14.89
C LYS A 19 -16.62 2.03 13.94
N ARG A 20 -16.14 1.03 13.19
CA ARG A 20 -15.16 1.23 12.12
C ARG A 20 -15.83 2.02 10.99
N PRO A 21 -15.29 3.18 10.57
CA PRO A 21 -15.88 3.94 9.49
C PRO A 21 -15.55 3.28 8.14
N ILE A 22 -16.61 3.00 7.38
CA ILE A 22 -16.75 3.07 5.91
C ILE A 22 -15.93 2.07 5.06
N LEU A 23 -14.80 1.50 5.51
CA LEU A 23 -14.00 0.60 4.67
C LEU A 23 -14.63 -0.79 4.45
N GLY A 24 -15.56 -1.20 5.32
CA GLY A 24 -16.26 -2.49 5.19
C GLY A 24 -17.43 -2.49 4.21
N ARG A 25 -17.86 -1.32 3.68
CA ARG A 25 -19.08 -1.24 2.85
C ARG A 25 -18.82 -1.34 1.34
N LEU A 26 -17.57 -1.22 0.89
CA LEU A 26 -17.21 -1.47 -0.51
C LEU A 26 -16.72 -2.91 -0.76
N TYR A 27 -16.51 -3.69 0.30
CA TYR A 27 -16.20 -5.12 0.21
C TYR A 27 -17.49 -5.95 0.26
N ASN A 28 -18.49 -5.58 -0.54
CA ASN A 28 -19.71 -6.36 -0.66
C ASN A 28 -20.24 -6.34 -2.10
N ALA A 29 -19.75 -7.30 -2.88
CA ALA A 29 -20.49 -7.86 -4.00
C ALA A 29 -20.27 -9.38 -3.97
N LYS A 30 -21.31 -10.12 -3.55
CA LYS A 30 -21.46 -11.59 -3.54
C LYS A 30 -20.76 -12.38 -2.43
N ALA A 31 -21.23 -12.21 -1.20
CA ALA A 31 -20.91 -13.08 -0.07
C ALA A 31 -21.61 -14.47 -0.11
N ASN A 32 -21.67 -15.14 -1.27
CA ASN A 32 -22.25 -16.48 -1.41
C ASN A 32 -21.47 -17.45 -2.30
N ASP A 33 -20.35 -17.04 -2.90
CA ASP A 33 -19.39 -17.97 -3.50
C ASP A 33 -18.13 -17.93 -2.63
N VAL A 34 -17.68 -19.09 -2.16
CA VAL A 34 -16.36 -19.23 -1.56
C VAL A 34 -15.36 -18.99 -2.69
N GLU A 35 -14.91 -17.75 -2.88
CA GLU A 35 -13.94 -17.42 -3.91
C GLU A 35 -12.66 -18.21 -3.64
N ASN A 36 -12.29 -19.05 -4.60
CA ASN A 36 -11.06 -19.84 -4.49
C ASN A 36 -9.84 -18.92 -4.69
N PHE A 37 -8.68 -19.35 -4.18
CA PHE A 37 -7.44 -18.56 -4.28
C PHE A 37 -7.08 -18.21 -5.73
N ASP A 38 -7.32 -19.12 -6.67
CA ASP A 38 -7.04 -18.89 -8.08
C ASP A 38 -7.93 -17.82 -8.69
N GLU A 39 -9.22 -17.75 -8.30
CA GLU A 39 -10.14 -16.68 -8.71
C GLU A 39 -9.71 -15.33 -8.14
N LEU A 40 -9.38 -15.26 -6.85
CA LEU A 40 -8.86 -14.07 -6.19
C LEU A 40 -7.57 -13.57 -6.86
N LEU A 41 -6.63 -14.47 -7.13
CA LEU A 41 -5.35 -14.13 -7.76
C LEU A 41 -5.57 -13.61 -9.19
N ARG A 42 -6.38 -14.30 -10.01
CA ARG A 42 -6.71 -13.87 -11.38
C ARG A 42 -7.41 -12.51 -11.42
N ASN A 43 -8.27 -12.22 -10.43
CA ASN A 43 -9.01 -10.96 -10.34
C ASN A 43 -8.26 -9.83 -9.64
N SER A 44 -7.11 -10.11 -9.01
CA SER A 44 -6.31 -9.12 -8.30
C SER A 44 -5.82 -7.99 -9.20
N GLN A 45 -5.70 -6.79 -8.63
CA GLN A 45 -5.15 -5.63 -9.35
C GLN A 45 -3.70 -5.87 -9.79
N PHE A 46 -2.96 -6.67 -9.02
CA PHE A 46 -1.58 -7.04 -9.35
C PHE A 46 -1.50 -7.86 -10.64
N VAL A 47 -2.28 -8.93 -10.77
CA VAL A 47 -2.28 -9.74 -12.00
C VAL A 47 -2.78 -8.92 -13.19
N LYS A 48 -3.77 -8.05 -12.97
CA LYS A 48 -4.30 -7.12 -13.99
C LYS A 48 -3.31 -6.05 -14.43
N LEU A 49 -2.34 -5.68 -13.59
CA LEU A 49 -1.30 -4.69 -13.92
C LEU A 49 -0.42 -5.15 -15.10
N GLY A 50 -0.17 -6.45 -15.19
CA GLY A 50 0.71 -7.04 -16.19
C GLY A 50 2.17 -6.63 -16.01
N ARG A 51 2.86 -6.32 -17.12
CA ARG A 51 4.27 -5.91 -17.08
C ARG A 51 4.40 -4.55 -16.35
N PRO A 52 5.22 -4.45 -15.30
CA PRO A 52 5.23 -3.28 -14.41
C PRO A 52 5.97 -2.07 -14.99
N ALA A 53 6.97 -2.28 -15.84
CA ALA A 53 7.81 -1.19 -16.35
C ALA A 53 6.97 -0.11 -17.08
N GLY A 54 7.12 1.14 -16.66
CA GLY A 54 6.42 2.30 -17.19
C GLY A 54 4.99 2.49 -16.68
N LYS A 55 4.47 1.59 -15.82
CA LYS A 55 3.13 1.75 -15.23
C LYS A 55 3.14 2.79 -14.12
N ARG A 56 2.06 3.55 -14.03
CA ARG A 56 1.83 4.57 -12.99
C ARG A 56 0.80 4.02 -12.00
N LEU A 57 1.16 4.04 -10.72
CA LEU A 57 0.32 3.59 -9.61
C LEU A 57 0.17 4.73 -8.59
N LYS A 58 -0.86 4.64 -7.76
CA LYS A 58 -0.97 5.48 -6.57
C LYS A 58 -0.29 4.77 -5.40
N GLY A 59 0.54 5.49 -4.68
CA GLY A 59 1.18 5.05 -3.45
C GLY A 59 1.02 6.09 -2.35
N ARG A 60 1.56 5.75 -1.18
CA ARG A 60 1.53 6.58 0.02
C ARG A 60 2.90 6.62 0.66
N VAL A 61 3.33 7.81 1.06
CA VAL A 61 4.59 7.99 1.79
C VAL A 61 4.46 7.38 3.19
N MET A 62 5.34 6.44 3.51
CA MET A 62 5.42 5.79 4.82
C MET A 62 6.44 6.45 5.74
N HIS A 63 7.60 6.83 5.18
CA HIS A 63 8.71 7.39 5.96
C HIS A 63 9.49 8.38 5.11
N VAL A 64 10.03 9.42 5.75
CA VAL A 64 10.92 10.40 5.12
C VAL A 64 12.16 10.54 6.00
N VAL A 65 13.33 10.29 5.43
CA VAL A 65 14.62 10.44 6.12
C VAL A 65 15.33 11.67 5.56
N ALA A 66 15.45 12.73 6.35
CA ALA A 66 16.19 13.93 5.94
C ALA A 66 17.70 13.74 6.14
N ARG A 67 18.48 14.27 5.18
CA ARG A 67 19.95 14.42 5.20
C ARG A 67 20.29 15.87 4.84
N ASP A 68 21.56 16.28 4.90
CA ASP A 68 21.98 17.69 4.79
C ASP A 68 21.37 18.46 3.60
N LYS A 69 21.32 17.86 2.41
CA LYS A 69 20.84 18.51 1.16
C LYS A 69 19.76 17.71 0.43
N ALA A 70 19.42 16.55 0.94
CA ALA A 70 18.53 15.59 0.30
C ALA A 70 17.72 14.83 1.35
N GLN A 71 16.63 14.22 0.94
CA GLN A 71 15.80 13.37 1.78
C GLN A 71 15.46 12.09 1.00
N ASP A 72 15.39 10.97 1.71
CA ASP A 72 14.97 9.68 1.15
C ASP A 72 13.50 9.46 1.49
N VAL A 73 12.68 9.25 0.46
CA VAL A 73 11.23 9.10 0.60
C VAL A 73 10.88 7.64 0.36
N TYR A 74 10.31 7.01 1.39
CA TYR A 74 9.82 5.64 1.37
C TYR A 74 8.33 5.65 1.04
N ALA A 75 7.95 5.01 -0.05
CA ALA A 75 6.56 4.93 -0.51
C ALA A 75 6.09 3.49 -0.71
N ASP A 76 4.93 3.18 -0.17
CA ASP A 76 4.22 1.91 -0.43
C ASP A 76 3.13 2.11 -1.48
N PHE A 77 2.96 1.13 -2.35
CA PHE A 77 1.98 1.10 -3.43
C PHE A 77 1.26 -0.26 -3.51
N GLY A 78 1.29 -1.05 -2.44
CA GLY A 78 0.57 -2.32 -2.32
C GLY A 78 1.31 -3.51 -2.95
N TRP A 79 2.63 -3.40 -3.13
CA TRP A 79 3.49 -4.49 -3.56
C TRP A 79 4.25 -5.10 -2.38
N LYS A 80 4.95 -6.21 -2.63
CA LYS A 80 5.77 -6.89 -1.62
C LYS A 80 6.87 -5.99 -1.06
N PHE A 81 7.49 -5.16 -1.90
CA PHE A 81 8.56 -4.24 -1.53
C PHE A 81 8.13 -2.80 -1.81
N HIS A 82 8.50 -1.90 -0.92
CA HIS A 82 8.29 -0.47 -1.05
C HIS A 82 9.30 0.12 -2.05
N ALA A 83 9.04 1.34 -2.51
CA ALA A 83 9.97 2.12 -3.33
C ALA A 83 10.65 3.20 -2.48
N VAL A 84 11.93 3.42 -2.74
CA VAL A 84 12.71 4.50 -2.13
C VAL A 84 13.27 5.39 -3.23
N GLU A 85 12.99 6.70 -3.17
CA GLU A 85 13.65 7.68 -4.03
C GLU A 85 14.23 8.82 -3.22
N THR A 86 15.47 9.18 -3.55
CA THR A 86 16.12 10.37 -2.99
C THR A 86 15.65 11.62 -3.73
N HIS A 87 15.14 12.58 -2.98
CA HIS A 87 14.75 13.90 -3.48
C HIS A 87 15.56 15.00 -2.80
N PRO A 88 15.75 16.15 -3.46
CA PRO A 88 16.31 17.32 -2.79
C PRO A 88 15.35 17.86 -1.71
N LEU A 89 15.90 18.48 -0.66
CA LEU A 89 15.16 18.89 0.54
C LEU A 89 14.01 19.89 0.27
N HIS A 90 14.07 20.63 -0.84
CA HIS A 90 13.06 21.64 -1.20
C HIS A 90 11.72 21.04 -1.65
N LYS A 91 11.65 19.73 -1.92
CA LYS A 91 10.38 19.06 -2.22
C LYS A 91 9.71 18.67 -0.91
N ASN A 92 8.51 19.16 -0.65
CA ASN A 92 7.79 18.79 0.56
C ASN A 92 7.12 17.43 0.36
N PHE A 93 7.69 16.39 0.96
CA PHE A 93 7.02 15.10 1.16
C PHE A 93 6.79 14.93 2.65
N ASN A 94 5.55 14.66 3.05
CA ASN A 94 5.21 14.33 4.43
C ASN A 94 4.72 12.88 4.50
N VAL A 95 4.89 12.27 5.66
CA VAL A 95 4.33 10.94 5.93
C VAL A 95 2.81 10.99 5.79
N GLY A 96 2.26 10.06 5.02
CA GLY A 96 0.84 9.98 4.71
C GLY A 96 0.41 10.69 3.43
N ASP A 97 1.30 11.44 2.77
CA ASP A 97 1.00 12.06 1.47
C ASP A 97 0.79 10.99 0.39
N ASP A 98 -0.20 11.23 -0.47
CA ASP A 98 -0.42 10.39 -1.64
C ASP A 98 0.59 10.79 -2.74
N VAL A 99 1.23 9.80 -3.33
CA VAL A 99 2.24 9.97 -4.39
C VAL A 99 1.89 9.12 -5.60
N GLU A 100 2.32 9.58 -6.76
CA GLU A 100 2.34 8.76 -7.96
C GLU A 100 3.67 8.01 -8.06
N VAL A 101 3.58 6.70 -8.23
CA VAL A 101 4.70 5.78 -8.37
C VAL A 101 4.78 5.32 -9.83
N THR A 102 5.78 5.77 -10.55
CA THR A 102 6.10 5.28 -11.91
C THR A 102 7.10 4.14 -11.80
N LEU A 103 6.63 2.92 -12.02
CA LEU A 103 7.43 1.70 -11.83
C LEU A 103 8.48 1.53 -12.92
N LYS A 104 9.69 1.14 -12.52
CA LYS A 104 10.72 0.60 -13.42
C LYS A 104 10.86 -0.91 -13.21
N THR A 105 11.05 -1.35 -11.97
CA THR A 105 11.05 -2.77 -11.59
C THR A 105 10.34 -2.97 -10.25
N LEU A 106 9.70 -4.12 -10.08
CA LEU A 106 9.00 -4.48 -8.84
C LEU A 106 9.94 -5.00 -7.75
N GLU A 107 11.15 -5.39 -8.13
CA GLU A 107 12.21 -5.83 -7.23
C GLU A 107 13.56 -5.54 -7.89
N ALA A 108 14.39 -4.76 -7.22
CA ALA A 108 15.76 -4.50 -7.63
C ALA A 108 16.62 -5.73 -7.34
N THR A 109 16.82 -6.54 -8.38
CA THR A 109 17.66 -7.75 -8.31
C THR A 109 18.83 -7.68 -9.29
N GLY A 110 19.97 -8.24 -8.88
CA GLY A 110 21.16 -8.37 -9.69
C GLY A 110 21.65 -9.82 -9.74
N HIS A 111 22.41 -10.16 -10.77
CA HIS A 111 23.15 -11.43 -10.85
C HIS A 111 24.59 -11.12 -11.20
N PHE A 112 25.51 -11.40 -10.29
CA PHE A 112 26.92 -11.12 -10.47
C PHE A 112 27.72 -12.41 -10.72
N LEU A 113 28.93 -12.26 -11.27
CA LEU A 113 29.80 -13.39 -11.58
C LEU A 113 30.16 -14.17 -10.31
N GLY A 114 30.13 -15.51 -10.39
CA GLY A 114 30.45 -16.39 -9.27
C GLY A 114 29.30 -16.64 -8.30
N GLN A 115 28.12 -16.03 -8.51
CA GLN A 115 26.94 -16.26 -7.67
C GLN A 115 26.08 -17.40 -8.22
N SER A 116 25.57 -18.25 -7.32
CA SER A 116 24.60 -19.30 -7.64
C SER A 116 23.15 -18.83 -7.57
N LYS A 117 22.91 -17.66 -6.98
CA LYS A 117 21.59 -17.05 -6.79
C LYS A 117 21.65 -15.55 -7.03
N ARG A 118 20.52 -14.96 -7.40
CA ARG A 118 20.37 -13.50 -7.51
C ARG A 118 20.45 -12.83 -6.14
N ILE A 119 21.05 -11.65 -6.10
CA ILE A 119 20.99 -10.75 -4.94
C ILE A 119 19.83 -9.78 -5.15
N THR A 120 19.12 -9.47 -4.07
CA THR A 120 18.03 -8.48 -4.05
C THR A 120 18.33 -7.39 -3.04
N LEU A 121 17.92 -6.16 -3.35
CA LEU A 121 17.93 -5.04 -2.39
C LEU A 121 16.67 -5.01 -1.51
N CYS A 122 15.69 -5.88 -1.77
CA CYS A 122 14.39 -5.87 -1.09
C CYS A 122 13.62 -4.54 -1.24
N GLU A 123 13.81 -3.87 -2.37
CA GLU A 123 13.18 -2.59 -2.72
C GLU A 123 12.71 -2.62 -4.18
N ALA A 124 11.65 -1.89 -4.48
CA ALA A 124 11.19 -1.66 -5.84
C ALA A 124 11.89 -0.42 -6.43
N GLU A 125 12.22 -0.47 -7.72
CA GLU A 125 12.79 0.68 -8.42
C GLU A 125 11.67 1.47 -9.09
N ALA A 126 11.47 2.71 -8.67
CA ALA A 126 10.41 3.57 -9.19
C ALA A 126 10.78 5.06 -9.09
N LYS A 127 10.01 5.88 -9.79
CA LYS A 127 10.02 7.34 -9.68
C LYS A 127 8.76 7.81 -8.96
N LEU A 128 8.93 8.58 -7.91
CA LEU A 128 7.94 9.18 -7.04
C LEU A 128 7.67 10.63 -7.49
N THR A 129 6.39 10.99 -7.59
CA THR A 129 5.95 12.35 -7.87
C THR A 129 4.80 12.71 -6.94
N PRO A 130 4.79 13.89 -6.29
CA PRO A 130 3.65 14.31 -5.47
C PRO A 130 2.37 14.37 -6.30
N LEU A 131 1.28 13.79 -5.81
CA LEU A 131 -0.03 13.97 -6.45
C LEU A 131 -0.52 15.39 -6.15
N LYS A 132 -0.82 16.16 -7.20
CA LYS A 132 -1.50 17.45 -7.04
C LYS A 132 -2.92 17.16 -6.56
N LYS A 133 -3.33 17.81 -5.45
CA LYS A 133 -4.75 17.83 -5.08
C LYS A 133 -5.48 18.58 -6.19
N ASP A 134 -6.48 17.94 -6.79
CA ASP A 134 -7.34 18.62 -7.76
C ASP A 134 -7.94 19.85 -7.06
N SER A 135 -7.46 21.04 -7.44
CA SER A 135 -8.09 22.29 -7.04
C SER A 135 -9.49 22.24 -7.64
N LYS A 136 -10.53 22.22 -6.79
CA LYS A 136 -11.94 22.30 -7.22
C LYS A 136 -12.04 23.33 -8.33
N VAL A 137 -12.48 22.90 -9.51
CA VAL A 137 -12.86 23.80 -10.60
C VAL A 137 -13.86 24.78 -10.00
N GLN A 138 -13.48 26.05 -9.89
CA GLN A 138 -14.38 27.08 -9.43
C GLN A 138 -15.52 27.16 -10.43
N GLU A 139 -16.71 26.75 -10.01
CA GLU A 139 -17.96 26.97 -10.70
C GLU A 139 -18.12 28.49 -10.88
N LYS A 140 -17.83 28.99 -12.08
CA LYS A 140 -18.12 30.38 -12.43
C LYS A 140 -19.63 30.50 -12.57
N THR A 141 -20.26 31.14 -11.58
CA THR A 141 -21.68 31.55 -11.66
C THR A 141 -21.85 32.44 -12.90
N PRO A 142 -22.75 32.12 -13.83
CA PRO A 142 -23.06 33.03 -14.93
C PRO A 142 -23.72 34.30 -14.38
N LYS A 143 -23.28 35.44 -14.90
CA LYS A 143 -23.70 36.79 -14.55
C LYS A 143 -25.00 37.17 -15.24
#